data_AF-A0A962ZRL4-F1
#
_entry.id   AF-A0A962ZRL4-F1
#
_cell.length_a   1.000
_cell.length_b   1.000
_cell.length_c   1.000
_cell.angle_alpha   90.00
_cell.angle_beta   90.00
_cell.angle_gamma   90.00
#
_symmetry.space_group_name_H-M   'P 1'
#
loop_
_entity.id
_entity.type
_entity.pdbx_description
1 polymer ?
#
loop_
_entity_poly.entity_id
_entity_poly.type
_entity_poly.pdbx_seq_one_letter_code
_entity_poly.pdbx_strand_id
1 'polypeptide(L)'
;MSKELKTGFVLASYAAHEQRSRGRRFPEASSSYRGEYQRDRDRIVHSTAFRRLLYKTQVFVNHEGDLYRTRLTHSLEVAQIARTVARALDLNEALVEAISLAHDLGHTPFGHAGQDTLNTCMRDCGGFEHNLQSLRTVDELEIKYADFPGLNLMFETREGILKHCSLRNARELGEIGLRFLERRQAGLEAQVADIADAIAYNNHDVDDGYRAKLISVDELRSQALFARGYEDVLQKY
;
A
#
# COMPACT_ATOMS: atom_id res chain seq x y z
N MET A 1 -24.83 -14.33 20.64
CA MET A 1 -23.69 -15.25 20.47
C MET A 1 -23.09 -15.03 19.09
N SER A 2 -22.04 -14.21 19.04
CA SER A 2 -21.25 -13.96 17.83
C SER A 2 -20.58 -15.28 17.41
N LYS A 3 -20.92 -15.77 16.21
CA LYS A 3 -20.20 -16.90 15.61
C LYS A 3 -18.88 -16.35 15.08
N GLU A 4 -17.81 -16.55 15.85
CA GLU A 4 -16.44 -16.42 15.35
C GLU A 4 -16.32 -17.25 14.07
N LEU A 5 -16.17 -16.57 12.93
CA LEU A 5 -15.68 -17.20 11.72
C LEU A 5 -14.29 -17.75 12.03
N LYS A 6 -14.16 -19.08 11.95
CA LYS A 6 -12.93 -19.84 12.12
C LYS A 6 -11.87 -19.40 11.11
N THR A 7 -11.14 -18.31 11.37
CA THR A 7 -9.85 -18.03 10.75
C THR A 7 -8.76 -18.47 11.73
N GLY A 8 -8.22 -19.66 11.50
CA GLY A 8 -7.45 -20.47 12.43
C GLY A 8 -6.03 -20.01 12.80
N PHE A 9 -5.81 -18.73 13.12
CA PHE A 9 -4.60 -18.29 13.79
C PHE A 9 -4.94 -17.29 14.89
N VAL A 10 -4.42 -17.52 16.10
CA VAL A 10 -4.55 -16.58 17.22
C VAL A 10 -3.65 -15.39 16.91
N LEU A 11 -4.25 -14.23 16.68
CA LEU A 11 -3.50 -12.99 16.47
C LEU A 11 -2.72 -12.62 17.73
N ALA A 12 -1.52 -12.05 17.56
CA ALA A 12 -0.72 -11.53 18.66
C ALA A 12 -1.46 -10.39 19.39
N SER A 13 -1.11 -10.14 20.66
CA SER A 13 -1.74 -9.09 21.47
C SER A 13 -1.56 -7.67 20.91
N TYR A 14 -0.55 -7.48 20.07
CA TYR A 14 -0.22 -6.22 19.40
C TYR A 14 -0.81 -6.09 17.98
N ALA A 15 -1.44 -7.15 17.46
CA ALA A 15 -2.05 -7.13 16.14
C ALA A 15 -3.39 -6.35 16.15
N ALA A 16 -3.72 -5.76 15.01
CA ALA A 16 -5.00 -5.10 14.82
C ALA A 16 -6.14 -6.13 14.80
N HIS A 17 -7.20 -5.84 15.55
CA HIS A 17 -8.37 -6.70 15.66
C HIS A 17 -9.64 -5.93 15.33
N GLU A 18 -10.46 -6.48 14.43
CA GLU A 18 -11.70 -5.83 13.95
C GLU A 18 -12.69 -5.48 15.09
N GLN A 19 -12.72 -6.27 16.16
CA GLN A 19 -13.54 -6.01 17.37
C GLN A 19 -13.09 -4.77 18.18
N ARG A 20 -11.83 -4.33 18.03
CA ARG A 20 -11.28 -3.14 18.69
C ARG A 20 -11.11 -1.96 17.72
N SER A 21 -11.59 -2.14 16.49
CA SER A 21 -11.49 -1.13 15.43
C SER A 21 -12.33 0.09 15.76
N ARG A 22 -11.90 1.25 15.24
CA ARG A 22 -12.75 2.46 15.23
C ARG A 22 -13.88 2.39 14.21
N GLY A 23 -13.88 1.36 13.35
CA GLY A 23 -14.96 1.05 12.43
C GLY A 23 -14.90 1.84 11.12
N ARG A 24 -16.05 1.86 10.44
CA ARG A 24 -16.27 2.53 9.16
C ARG A 24 -16.89 3.91 9.37
N ARG A 25 -16.77 4.81 8.38
CA ARG A 25 -17.39 6.15 8.45
C ARG A 25 -18.92 6.08 8.34
N PHE A 26 -19.39 5.25 7.42
CA PHE A 26 -20.82 5.03 7.19
C PHE A 26 -21.22 3.69 7.82
N PRO A 27 -22.28 3.64 8.65
CA PRO A 27 -22.74 2.40 9.26
C PRO A 27 -23.14 1.38 8.21
N GLU A 28 -22.63 0.16 8.33
CA GLU A 28 -22.99 -0.97 7.48
C GLU A 28 -23.13 -2.23 8.32
N ALA A 29 -24.04 -3.12 7.95
CA ALA A 29 -24.13 -4.42 8.60
C ALA A 29 -22.85 -5.24 8.35
N SER A 30 -22.39 -5.94 9.39
CA SER A 30 -21.25 -6.85 9.30
C SER A 30 -21.54 -8.00 8.34
N SER A 31 -20.49 -8.52 7.70
CA SER A 31 -20.64 -9.65 6.79
C SER A 31 -20.74 -10.98 7.54
N SER A 32 -21.58 -11.89 7.05
CA SER A 32 -21.75 -13.23 7.66
C SER A 32 -20.64 -14.23 7.32
N TYR A 33 -19.78 -13.93 6.34
CA TYR A 33 -18.85 -14.90 5.75
C TYR A 33 -17.38 -14.46 5.71
N ARG A 34 -17.10 -13.17 5.96
CA ARG A 34 -15.75 -12.60 5.90
C ARG A 34 -15.57 -11.54 6.98
N GLY A 35 -14.34 -11.40 7.47
CA GLY A 35 -13.95 -10.32 8.37
C GLY A 35 -13.99 -8.96 7.69
N GLU A 36 -13.95 -7.90 8.48
CA GLU A 36 -14.09 -6.53 8.00
C GLU A 36 -12.88 -6.05 7.18
N TYR A 37 -11.66 -6.49 7.51
CA TYR A 37 -10.47 -6.21 6.71
C TYR A 37 -10.42 -7.03 5.41
N GLN A 38 -10.97 -8.24 5.41
CA GLN A 38 -11.15 -9.01 4.16
C GLN A 38 -12.16 -8.30 3.23
N ARG A 39 -13.23 -7.74 3.80
CA ARG A 39 -14.18 -6.89 3.06
C ARG A 39 -13.50 -5.66 2.47
N ASP A 40 -12.59 -5.01 3.20
CA ASP A 40 -11.82 -3.88 2.67
C ASP A 40 -10.95 -4.27 1.49
N ARG A 41 -10.17 -5.35 1.63
CA ARG A 41 -9.36 -5.90 0.54
C ARG A 41 -10.21 -6.14 -0.71
N ASP A 42 -11.36 -6.81 -0.55
CA ASP A 42 -12.22 -7.14 -1.67
C ASP A 42 -12.76 -5.88 -2.36
N ARG A 43 -13.11 -4.83 -1.58
CA ARG A 43 -13.53 -3.52 -2.12
C ARG A 43 -12.43 -2.85 -2.93
N ILE A 44 -11.20 -2.88 -2.42
CA ILE A 44 -10.03 -2.31 -3.09
C ILE A 44 -9.78 -3.02 -4.42
N VAL A 45 -9.74 -4.35 -4.42
CA VAL A 45 -9.50 -5.15 -5.64
C VAL A 45 -10.54 -4.88 -6.73
N HIS A 46 -11.80 -4.66 -6.36
CA HIS A 46 -12.89 -4.36 -7.31
C HIS A 46 -13.05 -2.87 -7.66
N SER A 47 -12.22 -2.00 -7.10
CA SER A 47 -12.25 -0.57 -7.38
C SER A 47 -11.81 -0.26 -8.81
N THR A 48 -12.23 0.90 -9.33
CA THR A 48 -11.75 1.36 -10.63
C THR A 48 -10.30 1.84 -10.55
N ALA A 49 -9.91 2.46 -9.44
CA ALA A 49 -8.56 2.91 -9.17
C ALA A 49 -7.53 1.78 -9.14
N PHE A 50 -7.85 0.64 -8.51
CA PHE A 50 -6.97 -0.53 -8.49
C PHE A 50 -6.77 -1.10 -9.89
N ARG A 51 -7.85 -1.23 -10.69
CA ARG A 51 -7.76 -1.66 -12.09
C ARG A 51 -6.91 -0.72 -12.94
N ARG A 52 -6.91 0.59 -12.66
CA ARG A 52 -6.08 1.58 -13.35
C ARG A 52 -4.59 1.42 -13.06
N LEU A 53 -4.19 0.75 -11.98
CA LEU A 53 -2.77 0.49 -11.69
C LEU A 53 -2.09 -0.34 -12.78
N LEU A 54 -2.86 -1.15 -13.53
CA LEU A 54 -2.36 -1.89 -14.69
C LEU A 54 -1.74 -0.97 -15.76
N TYR A 55 -2.24 0.26 -15.87
CA TYR A 55 -1.81 1.23 -16.88
C TYR A 55 -0.89 2.31 -16.30
N LYS A 56 -0.47 2.18 -15.03
CA LYS A 56 0.49 3.09 -14.39
C LYS A 56 1.85 2.41 -14.31
N THR A 57 2.87 3.15 -14.72
CA THR A 57 4.26 2.70 -14.76
C THR A 57 4.86 2.68 -13.35
N GLN A 58 5.71 1.70 -13.09
CA GLN A 58 6.62 1.66 -11.94
C GLN A 58 8.03 1.91 -12.49
N VAL A 59 8.49 3.17 -12.42
CA VAL A 59 9.79 3.65 -12.96
C VAL A 59 9.89 3.67 -14.50
N PHE A 60 9.79 2.54 -15.20
CA PHE A 60 9.95 2.47 -16.66
C PHE A 60 8.63 2.60 -17.40
N VAL A 61 8.65 3.17 -18.61
CA VAL A 61 7.41 3.34 -19.39
C VAL A 61 7.05 2.04 -20.10
N ASN A 62 5.82 1.56 -19.89
CA ASN A 62 5.33 0.26 -20.37
C ASN A 62 5.51 -0.01 -21.88
N HIS A 63 5.74 1.01 -22.71
CA HIS A 63 5.91 0.85 -24.15
C HIS A 63 7.38 0.69 -24.59
N GLU A 64 8.34 0.76 -23.66
CA GLU A 64 9.78 0.62 -23.95
C GLU A 64 10.29 -0.83 -23.79
N GLY A 65 9.43 -1.76 -23.34
CA GLY A 65 9.75 -3.19 -23.23
C GLY A 65 8.61 -4.03 -22.63
N ASP A 66 8.47 -5.28 -23.10
CA ASP A 66 7.33 -6.17 -22.79
C ASP A 66 7.24 -6.66 -21.32
N LEU A 67 8.27 -6.43 -20.50
CA LEU A 67 8.42 -7.03 -19.16
C LEU A 67 8.59 -6.02 -18.02
N TYR A 68 8.41 -4.72 -18.27
CA TYR A 68 8.49 -3.72 -17.19
C TYR A 68 7.29 -3.80 -16.26
N ARG A 69 7.55 -3.66 -14.96
CA ARG A 69 6.51 -3.75 -13.93
C ARG A 69 5.56 -2.56 -14.00
N THR A 70 4.30 -2.86 -13.73
CA THR A 70 3.25 -1.85 -13.52
C THR A 70 3.06 -1.61 -12.03
N ARG A 71 2.36 -0.54 -11.64
CA ARG A 71 1.96 -0.35 -10.24
C ARG A 71 1.08 -1.48 -9.70
N LEU A 72 0.35 -2.17 -10.60
CA LEU A 72 -0.46 -3.32 -10.21
C LEU A 72 0.43 -4.50 -9.80
N THR A 73 1.40 -4.87 -10.63
CA THR A 73 2.33 -5.96 -10.30
C THR A 73 3.17 -5.62 -9.08
N HIS A 74 3.62 -4.37 -8.96
CA HIS A 74 4.27 -3.86 -7.75
C HIS A 74 3.40 -4.06 -6.50
N SER A 75 2.15 -3.58 -6.51
CA SER A 75 1.25 -3.70 -5.36
C SER A 75 0.96 -5.16 -4.98
N LEU A 76 0.94 -6.08 -5.96
CA LEU A 76 0.77 -7.51 -5.71
C LEU A 76 2.02 -8.13 -5.05
N GLU A 77 3.22 -7.76 -5.50
CA GLU A 77 4.49 -8.19 -4.89
C GLU A 77 4.63 -7.65 -3.46
N VAL A 78 4.30 -6.36 -3.24
CA VAL A 78 4.23 -5.75 -1.89
C VAL A 78 3.28 -6.53 -0.99
N ALA A 79 2.05 -6.82 -1.45
CA ALA A 79 1.09 -7.57 -0.67
C ALA A 79 1.58 -8.99 -0.31
N GLN A 80 2.27 -9.67 -1.24
CA GLN A 80 2.83 -11.00 -1.00
C GLN A 80 3.93 -10.99 0.07
N ILE A 81 4.87 -10.06 -0.01
CA ILE A 81 5.94 -9.89 0.97
C ILE A 81 5.34 -9.53 2.34
N ALA A 82 4.45 -8.53 2.36
CA ALA A 82 3.84 -8.02 3.57
C ALA A 82 3.04 -9.10 4.31
N ARG A 83 2.27 -9.93 3.60
CA ARG A 83 1.55 -11.07 4.20
C ARG A 83 2.47 -12.14 4.77
N THR A 84 3.62 -12.37 4.15
CA THR A 84 4.61 -13.33 4.67
C THR A 84 5.17 -12.84 6.00
N VAL A 85 5.52 -11.56 6.09
CA VAL A 85 5.97 -10.93 7.33
C VAL A 85 4.85 -10.92 8.38
N ALA A 86 3.62 -10.57 7.99
CA ALA A 86 2.46 -10.55 8.87
C ALA A 86 2.19 -11.92 9.50
N ARG A 87 2.24 -12.99 8.69
CA ARG A 87 2.10 -14.37 9.18
C ARG A 87 3.21 -14.75 10.15
N ALA A 88 4.45 -14.36 9.87
CA ALA A 88 5.58 -14.66 10.76
C ALA A 88 5.52 -13.93 12.11
N LEU A 89 4.78 -12.83 12.18
CA LEU A 89 4.60 -11.98 13.36
C LEU A 89 3.20 -12.13 13.99
N ASP A 90 2.39 -13.10 13.55
CA ASP A 90 1.00 -13.28 13.98
C ASP A 90 0.14 -11.99 13.92
N LEU A 91 0.40 -11.14 12.91
CA LEU A 91 -0.34 -9.92 12.61
C LEU A 91 -1.57 -10.20 11.75
N ASN A 92 -2.44 -9.19 11.60
CA ASN A 92 -3.63 -9.31 10.77
C ASN A 92 -3.29 -9.29 9.27
N GLU A 93 -3.15 -10.46 8.67
CA GLU A 93 -2.83 -10.60 7.24
C GLU A 93 -3.79 -9.85 6.31
N ALA A 94 -5.09 -9.85 6.62
CA ALA A 94 -6.10 -9.23 5.76
C ALA A 94 -5.98 -7.70 5.78
N LEU A 95 -5.65 -7.11 6.93
CA LEU A 95 -5.39 -5.67 7.05
C LEU A 95 -4.11 -5.29 6.30
N VAL A 96 -3.03 -6.04 6.49
CA VAL A 96 -1.76 -5.80 5.78
C VAL A 96 -1.97 -5.86 4.27
N GLU A 97 -2.65 -6.92 3.79
CA GLU A 97 -2.98 -7.08 2.37
C GLU A 97 -3.82 -5.92 1.84
N ALA A 98 -4.86 -5.49 2.57
CA ALA A 98 -5.69 -4.36 2.18
C ALA A 98 -4.88 -3.05 2.05
N ILE A 99 -4.02 -2.75 3.04
CA ILE A 99 -3.16 -1.55 3.02
C ILE A 99 -2.19 -1.62 1.82
N SER A 100 -1.50 -2.76 1.65
CA SER A 100 -0.56 -2.96 0.55
C SER A 100 -1.20 -2.83 -0.83
N LEU A 101 -2.44 -3.29 -1.03
CA LEU A 101 -3.13 -3.14 -2.32
C LEU A 101 -3.63 -1.71 -2.58
N ALA A 102 -3.81 -0.91 -1.52
CA ALA A 102 -4.38 0.43 -1.63
C ALA A 102 -3.37 1.58 -1.59
N HIS A 103 -2.12 1.34 -1.17
CA HIS A 103 -1.12 2.41 -0.95
C HIS A 103 -0.90 3.29 -2.19
N ASP A 104 -0.95 2.69 -3.38
CA ASP A 104 -0.60 3.31 -4.66
C ASP A 104 -1.78 3.84 -5.48
N LEU A 105 -3.02 3.76 -4.97
CA LEU A 105 -4.22 4.12 -5.74
C LEU A 105 -4.19 5.57 -6.25
N GLY A 106 -3.62 6.47 -5.46
CA GLY A 106 -3.54 7.90 -5.71
C GLY A 106 -2.41 8.34 -6.63
N HIS A 107 -1.50 7.44 -7.04
CA HIS A 107 -0.39 7.86 -7.89
C HIS A 107 -0.85 8.40 -9.24
N THR A 108 -0.18 9.46 -9.68
CA THR A 108 -0.34 10.04 -11.02
C THR A 108 0.19 9.10 -12.10
N PRO A 109 -0.26 9.26 -13.36
CA PRO A 109 0.51 8.79 -14.51
C PRO A 109 1.96 9.31 -14.45
N PHE A 110 2.89 8.58 -15.06
CA PHE A 110 4.32 8.97 -15.15
C PHE A 110 5.06 9.11 -13.80
N GLY A 111 4.59 8.42 -12.76
CA GLY A 111 5.28 8.36 -11.47
C GLY A 111 5.56 9.73 -10.86
N HIS A 112 6.78 9.93 -10.34
CA HIS A 112 7.19 11.16 -9.65
C HIS A 112 7.13 12.40 -10.55
N ALA A 113 7.49 12.30 -11.83
CA ALA A 113 7.40 13.43 -12.75
C ALA A 113 5.95 13.95 -12.89
N GLY A 114 4.98 13.03 -12.97
CA GLY A 114 3.57 13.39 -12.98
C GLY A 114 3.12 14.04 -11.67
N GLN A 115 3.61 13.56 -10.53
CA GLN A 115 3.28 14.10 -9.22
C GLN A 115 3.85 15.52 -9.05
N ASP A 116 5.12 15.74 -9.39
CA ASP A 116 5.79 17.04 -9.25
C ASP A 116 5.15 18.10 -10.15
N THR A 117 4.80 17.70 -11.37
CA THR A 117 4.09 18.56 -12.32
C THR A 117 2.71 18.92 -11.79
N LEU A 118 1.93 17.92 -11.34
CA LEU A 118 0.58 18.16 -10.82
C LEU A 118 0.61 18.99 -9.54
N ASN A 119 1.55 18.73 -8.63
CA ASN A 119 1.74 19.52 -7.41
C ASN A 119 2.09 20.98 -7.75
N THR A 120 2.90 21.20 -8.77
CA THR A 120 3.21 22.56 -9.26
C THR A 120 1.98 23.25 -9.82
N CYS A 121 1.18 22.58 -10.65
CA CYS A 121 -0.07 23.13 -11.17
C CYS A 121 -1.10 23.42 -10.07
N MET A 122 -1.06 22.65 -8.97
CA MET A 122 -2.03 22.74 -7.87
C MET A 122 -1.57 23.62 -6.71
N ARG A 123 -0.44 24.34 -6.80
CA ARG A 123 0.10 25.13 -5.67
C ARG A 123 -0.93 26.09 -5.06
N ASP A 124 -1.66 26.81 -5.90
CA ASP A 124 -2.69 27.77 -5.47
C ASP A 124 -4.00 27.10 -5.01
N CYS A 125 -4.11 25.78 -5.21
CA CYS A 125 -5.25 24.93 -4.87
C CYS A 125 -4.94 23.94 -3.73
N GLY A 126 -3.85 24.13 -2.98
CA GLY A 126 -3.47 23.28 -1.84
C GLY A 126 -2.43 22.20 -2.13
N GLY A 127 -1.93 22.12 -3.36
CA GLY A 127 -0.91 21.16 -3.80
C GLY A 127 -1.48 19.78 -4.15
N PHE A 128 -0.57 18.84 -4.42
CA PHE A 128 -0.90 17.45 -4.72
C PHE A 128 0.11 16.51 -4.05
N GLU A 129 -0.39 15.45 -3.43
CA GLU A 129 0.41 14.41 -2.79
C GLU A 129 -0.32 13.07 -2.96
N HIS A 130 0.41 12.03 -3.35
CA HIS A 130 -0.19 10.77 -3.77
C HIS A 130 -0.83 9.96 -2.63
N ASN A 131 -0.27 9.98 -1.41
CA ASN A 131 -0.85 9.27 -0.27
C ASN A 131 -2.20 9.89 0.14
N LEU A 132 -2.31 11.22 0.16
CA LEU A 132 -3.57 11.94 0.34
C LEU A 132 -4.56 11.62 -0.79
N GLN A 133 -4.08 11.54 -2.03
CA GLN A 133 -4.92 11.18 -3.16
C GLN A 133 -5.38 9.70 -3.08
N SER A 134 -4.57 8.79 -2.54
CA SER A 134 -4.97 7.40 -2.27
C SER A 134 -6.11 7.37 -1.25
N LEU A 135 -5.97 8.11 -0.15
CA LEU A 135 -7.03 8.25 0.86
C LEU A 135 -8.30 8.86 0.27
N ARG A 136 -8.18 9.96 -0.47
CA ARG A 136 -9.30 10.63 -1.14
C ARG A 136 -10.00 9.70 -2.15
N THR A 137 -9.24 8.85 -2.83
CA THR A 137 -9.81 7.88 -3.78
C THR A 137 -10.74 6.90 -3.08
N VAL A 138 -10.31 6.35 -1.94
CA VAL A 138 -11.12 5.36 -1.19
C VAL A 138 -12.20 6.01 -0.33
N ASP A 139 -12.10 7.29 -0.01
CA ASP A 139 -13.08 8.02 0.82
C ASP A 139 -14.16 8.75 0.02
N GLU A 140 -13.83 9.18 -1.20
CA GLU A 140 -14.67 10.14 -1.93
C GLU A 140 -14.89 9.76 -3.40
N LEU A 141 -13.83 9.39 -4.12
CA LEU A 141 -13.87 9.37 -5.59
C LEU A 141 -14.40 8.08 -6.20
N GLU A 142 -14.24 6.94 -5.53
CA GLU A 142 -14.86 5.69 -5.97
C GLU A 142 -16.38 5.77 -5.79
N ILE A 143 -17.14 5.49 -6.85
CA ILE A 143 -18.60 5.47 -6.84
C ILE A 143 -19.03 4.03 -7.12
N LYS A 144 -19.10 3.23 -6.06
CA LYS A 144 -19.44 1.79 -6.11
C LYS A 144 -20.69 1.44 -5.32
N TYR A 145 -21.09 2.30 -4.39
CA TYR A 145 -22.19 2.11 -3.47
C TYR A 145 -23.14 3.29 -3.58
N ALA A 146 -24.45 3.03 -3.49
CA ALA A 146 -25.47 4.07 -3.65
C ALA A 146 -25.60 4.97 -2.40
N ASP A 147 -25.36 4.40 -1.22
CA ASP A 147 -25.65 5.07 0.06
C ASP A 147 -24.53 6.00 0.53
N PHE A 148 -23.30 5.87 -0.01
CA PHE A 148 -22.15 6.64 0.43
C PHE A 148 -21.08 6.77 -0.66
N PRO A 149 -20.27 7.84 -0.62
CA PRO A 149 -19.10 7.98 -1.48
C PRO A 149 -17.95 7.07 -1.03
N GLY A 150 -17.05 6.78 -1.96
CA GLY A 150 -15.87 5.96 -1.71
C GLY A 150 -16.19 4.48 -1.54
N LEU A 151 -15.26 3.80 -0.86
CA LEU A 151 -15.31 2.38 -0.53
C LEU A 151 -15.69 2.14 0.94
N ASN A 152 -15.84 3.20 1.74
CA ASN A 152 -16.16 3.14 3.17
C ASN A 152 -15.31 2.09 3.93
N LEU A 153 -13.99 2.14 3.76
CA LEU A 153 -13.04 1.20 4.38
C LEU A 153 -12.96 1.39 5.90
N MET A 154 -12.47 0.38 6.61
CA MET A 154 -12.19 0.45 8.05
C MET A 154 -11.15 1.52 8.35
N PHE A 155 -11.23 2.11 9.56
CA PHE A 155 -10.31 3.14 10.01
C PHE A 155 -8.84 2.73 9.86
N GLU A 156 -8.47 1.52 10.29
CA GLU A 156 -7.08 1.08 10.28
C GLU A 156 -6.53 0.91 8.87
N THR A 157 -7.38 0.47 7.92
CA THR A 157 -7.01 0.40 6.49
C THR A 157 -6.76 1.80 5.95
N ARG A 158 -7.63 2.76 6.25
CA ARG A 158 -7.51 4.16 5.79
C ARG A 158 -6.30 4.87 6.40
N GLU A 159 -6.06 4.68 7.70
CA GLU A 159 -4.89 5.21 8.40
C GLU A 159 -3.60 4.61 7.83
N GLY A 160 -3.59 3.30 7.53
CA GLY A 160 -2.44 2.60 6.98
C GLY A 160 -2.08 2.99 5.54
N ILE A 161 -3.07 3.37 4.71
CA ILE A 161 -2.82 3.90 3.35
C ILE A 161 -2.00 5.20 3.41
N LEU A 162 -2.25 6.04 4.42
CA LEU A 162 -1.59 7.32 4.56
C LEU A 162 -0.23 7.13 5.24
N LYS A 163 0.83 6.90 4.45
CA LYS A 163 2.21 6.69 4.96
C LYS A 163 2.81 7.94 5.59
N HIS A 164 2.75 9.04 4.85
CA HIS A 164 3.26 10.35 5.25
C HIS A 164 2.18 11.42 5.08
N CYS A 165 2.17 12.39 5.99
CA CYS A 165 1.25 13.53 5.91
C CYS A 165 1.92 14.75 6.53
N SER A 166 1.84 15.90 5.84
CA SER A 166 2.31 17.16 6.41
C SER A 166 1.44 17.56 7.61
N LEU A 167 2.01 18.28 8.58
CA LEU A 167 1.24 18.77 9.74
C LEU A 167 0.10 19.73 9.33
N ARG A 168 0.22 20.39 8.19
CA ARG A 168 -0.87 21.20 7.62
C ARG A 168 -2.04 20.30 7.25
N ASN A 169 -1.79 19.31 6.40
CA ASN A 169 -2.85 18.42 5.89
C ASN A 169 -3.42 17.55 7.00
N ALA A 170 -2.59 17.09 7.95
CA ALA A 170 -3.04 16.28 9.08
C ALA A 170 -4.10 16.99 9.94
N ARG A 171 -4.09 18.32 10.04
CA ARG A 171 -5.12 19.08 10.78
C ARG A 171 -6.50 19.01 10.10
N GLU A 172 -6.54 18.72 8.81
CA GLU A 172 -7.78 18.66 8.02
C GLU A 172 -8.34 17.23 7.92
N LEU A 173 -7.58 16.21 8.35
CA LEU A 173 -7.94 14.80 8.22
C LEU A 173 -8.66 14.20 9.45
N GLY A 174 -8.97 15.02 10.45
CA GLY A 174 -9.62 14.58 11.69
C GLY A 174 -8.86 13.44 12.36
N GLU A 175 -9.56 12.36 12.73
CA GLU A 175 -8.98 11.24 13.47
C GLU A 175 -7.81 10.53 12.76
N ILE A 176 -7.83 10.46 11.41
CA ILE A 176 -6.74 9.85 10.64
C ILE A 176 -5.46 10.69 10.74
N GLY A 177 -5.60 12.02 10.81
CA GLY A 177 -4.49 12.93 10.92
C GLY A 177 -3.82 12.95 12.30
N LEU A 178 -4.54 12.50 13.35
CA LEU A 178 -4.08 12.63 14.74
C LEU A 178 -2.71 11.99 14.98
N ARG A 179 -2.42 10.82 14.38
CA ARG A 179 -1.12 10.15 14.57
C ARG A 179 0.05 11.04 14.16
N PHE A 180 -0.12 11.85 13.11
CA PHE A 180 0.93 12.77 12.63
C PHE A 180 1.09 13.97 13.55
N LEU A 181 -0.04 14.50 14.07
CA LEU A 181 -0.03 15.62 15.00
C LEU A 181 0.61 15.24 16.35
N GLU A 182 0.35 14.02 16.80
CA GLU A 182 0.88 13.47 18.06
C GLU A 182 2.23 12.76 17.90
N ARG A 183 2.80 12.73 16.68
CA ARG A 183 4.07 12.05 16.34
C ARG A 183 4.09 10.58 16.74
N ARG A 184 2.96 9.89 16.56
CA ARG A 184 2.81 8.45 16.79
C ARG A 184 3.02 7.66 15.50
N GLN A 185 3.47 6.43 15.68
CA GLN A 185 3.55 5.45 14.58
C GLN A 185 2.16 4.90 14.26
N ALA A 186 1.98 4.45 13.02
CA ALA A 186 0.80 3.67 12.64
C ALA A 186 0.83 2.27 13.29
N GLY A 187 -0.27 1.51 13.16
CA GLY A 187 -0.30 0.10 13.55
C GLY A 187 0.81 -0.72 12.87
N LEU A 188 1.16 -1.87 13.48
CA LEU A 188 2.24 -2.72 12.97
C LEU A 188 1.96 -3.23 11.56
N GLU A 189 0.70 -3.48 11.23
CA GLU A 189 0.28 -3.89 9.89
C GLU A 189 0.61 -2.83 8.82
N ALA A 190 0.41 -1.55 9.14
CA ALA A 190 0.77 -0.46 8.24
C ALA A 190 2.29 -0.30 8.11
N GLN A 191 3.03 -0.46 9.21
CA GLN A 191 4.50 -0.44 9.19
C GLN A 191 5.08 -1.60 8.36
N VAL A 192 4.49 -2.80 8.48
CA VAL A 192 4.88 -3.96 7.67
C VAL A 192 4.60 -3.72 6.19
N ALA A 193 3.45 -3.15 5.84
CA ALA A 193 3.14 -2.80 4.47
C ALA A 193 4.13 -1.77 3.90
N ASP A 194 4.58 -0.80 4.71
CA ASP A 194 5.56 0.21 4.31
C ASP A 194 6.96 -0.40 4.09
N ILE A 195 7.40 -1.27 4.99
CA ILE A 195 8.67 -2.00 4.84
C ILE A 195 8.63 -2.92 3.61
N ALA A 196 7.52 -3.62 3.38
CA ALA A 196 7.35 -4.48 2.22
C ALA A 196 7.38 -3.69 0.91
N ASP A 197 6.83 -2.48 0.89
CA ASP A 197 6.91 -1.57 -0.26
C ASP A 197 8.36 -1.21 -0.56
N ALA A 198 9.14 -0.82 0.45
CA ALA A 198 10.56 -0.52 0.27
C ALA A 198 11.38 -1.73 -0.22
N ILE A 199 11.08 -2.95 0.28
CA ILE A 199 11.74 -4.18 -0.18
C ILE A 199 11.41 -4.47 -1.64
N ALA A 200 10.13 -4.42 -2.01
CA ALA A 200 9.69 -4.67 -3.38
C ALA A 200 10.29 -3.63 -4.34
N TYR A 201 10.19 -2.36 -3.98
CA TYR A 201 10.73 -1.23 -4.74
C TYR A 201 12.22 -1.43 -5.06
N ASN A 202 13.05 -1.72 -4.05
CA ASN A 202 14.49 -1.90 -4.24
C ASN A 202 14.82 -3.09 -5.15
N ASN A 203 14.11 -4.22 -5.01
CA ASN A 203 14.33 -5.39 -5.85
C ASN A 203 13.91 -5.13 -7.30
N HIS A 204 12.79 -4.44 -7.51
CA HIS A 204 12.28 -4.12 -8.85
C HIS A 204 13.21 -3.17 -9.58
N ASP A 205 13.64 -2.08 -8.93
CA ASP A 205 14.52 -1.09 -9.55
C ASP A 205 15.88 -1.69 -9.94
N VAL A 206 16.40 -2.61 -9.13
CA VAL A 206 17.63 -3.35 -9.45
C VAL A 206 17.44 -4.31 -10.64
N ASP A 207 16.36 -5.10 -10.65
CA ASP A 207 16.07 -6.05 -11.75
C ASP A 207 15.78 -5.31 -13.06
N ASP A 208 14.93 -4.30 -13.03
CA ASP A 208 14.55 -3.52 -14.21
C ASP A 208 15.75 -2.67 -14.70
N GLY A 209 16.54 -2.07 -13.80
CA GLY A 209 17.77 -1.35 -14.13
C GLY A 209 18.84 -2.24 -14.77
N TYR A 210 18.98 -3.48 -14.29
CA TYR A 210 19.87 -4.47 -14.90
C TYR A 210 19.37 -4.89 -16.30
N ARG A 211 18.07 -5.18 -16.45
CA ARG A 211 17.45 -5.54 -17.75
C ARG A 211 17.56 -4.43 -18.78
N ALA A 212 17.39 -3.18 -18.34
CA ALA A 212 17.56 -1.98 -19.16
C ALA A 212 19.03 -1.69 -19.51
N LYS A 213 19.98 -2.49 -19.00
CA LYS A 213 21.44 -2.30 -19.14
C LYS A 213 21.93 -0.94 -18.62
N LEU A 214 21.20 -0.37 -17.67
CA LEU A 214 21.59 0.86 -16.98
C LEU A 214 22.55 0.58 -15.82
N ILE A 215 22.52 -0.65 -15.29
CA ILE A 215 23.37 -1.11 -14.20
C ILE A 215 23.93 -2.48 -14.57
N SER A 216 25.22 -2.69 -14.33
CA SER A 216 25.92 -3.97 -14.49
C SER A 216 26.03 -4.75 -13.18
N VAL A 217 26.28 -6.06 -13.26
CA VAL A 217 26.54 -6.89 -12.08
C VAL A 217 27.76 -6.38 -11.30
N ASP A 218 28.80 -5.92 -11.99
CA ASP A 218 30.00 -5.39 -11.33
C ASP A 218 29.72 -4.09 -10.56
N GLU A 219 28.85 -3.23 -11.07
CA GLU A 219 28.37 -2.06 -10.32
C GLU A 219 27.53 -2.47 -9.11
N LEU A 220 26.64 -3.46 -9.25
CA LEU A 220 25.85 -3.97 -8.13
C LEU A 220 26.72 -4.59 -7.03
N ARG A 221 27.83 -5.23 -7.39
CA ARG A 221 28.81 -5.79 -6.44
C ARG A 221 29.52 -4.71 -5.59
N SER A 222 29.43 -3.43 -5.95
CA SER A 222 29.87 -2.35 -5.06
C SER A 222 29.00 -2.22 -3.79
N GLN A 223 27.77 -2.73 -3.83
CA GLN A 223 26.85 -2.73 -2.70
C GLN A 223 27.06 -3.99 -1.85
N ALA A 224 27.45 -3.81 -0.58
CA ALA A 224 27.82 -4.91 0.32
C ALA A 224 26.72 -5.98 0.46
N LEU A 225 25.44 -5.58 0.43
CA LEU A 225 24.32 -6.50 0.51
C LEU A 225 24.24 -7.42 -0.73
N PHE A 226 24.38 -6.83 -1.92
CA PHE A 226 24.35 -7.59 -3.17
C PHE A 226 25.59 -8.47 -3.32
N ALA A 227 26.78 -7.93 -2.99
CA ALA A 227 28.04 -8.66 -3.06
C ALA A 227 28.02 -9.95 -2.24
N ARG A 228 27.46 -9.90 -1.02
CA ARG A 228 27.30 -11.08 -0.15
C ARG A 228 26.47 -12.17 -0.82
N GLY A 229 25.28 -11.82 -1.33
CA GLY A 229 24.42 -12.79 -2.01
C GLY A 229 25.04 -13.33 -3.29
N TYR A 230 25.78 -12.50 -4.03
CA TYR A 230 26.51 -12.90 -5.22
C TYR A 230 27.62 -13.91 -4.90
N GLU A 231 28.39 -13.69 -3.84
CA GLU A 231 29.43 -14.61 -3.35
C GLU A 231 28.83 -15.95 -2.91
N ASP A 232 27.71 -15.95 -2.18
CA ASP A 232 27.02 -17.17 -1.76
C ASP A 232 26.57 -18.03 -2.97
N VAL A 233 26.12 -17.39 -4.04
CA VAL A 233 25.73 -18.09 -5.29
C VAL A 233 26.95 -18.70 -5.97
N LEU A 234 28.06 -17.96 -6.11
CA LEU A 234 29.30 -18.46 -6.70
C LEU A 234 29.96 -19.58 -5.89
N GLN A 235 29.76 -19.61 -4.57
CA GLN A 235 30.25 -20.71 -3.73
C GLN A 235 29.42 -21.98 -3.91
N LYS A 236 28.15 -21.85 -4.27
CA LYS A 236 27.20 -22.96 -4.34
C LYS A 236 27.12 -23.62 -5.73
N TYR A 237 27.34 -22.87 -6.80
CA TYR A 237 27.18 -23.29 -8.20
C TYR A 237 28.44 -23.03 -9.00
#